data_AF-A0A920I9C3-F1
#
_entry.id   AF-A0A920I9C3-F1
#
_cell.length_a   1.000
_cell.length_b   1.000
_cell.length_c   1.000
_cell.angle_alpha   90.00
_cell.angle_beta   90.00
_cell.angle_gamma   90.00
#
_symmetry.space_group_name_H-M   'P 1'
#
loop_
_entity.id
_entity.type
_entity.pdbx_description
1 polymer ?
#
loop_
_entity_poly.entity_id
_entity_poly.type
_entity_poly.pdbx_seq_one_letter_code
_entity_poly.pdbx_strand_id
1 'polypeptide(L)'
;MGFLFGDILSITKRDILIIWVGGLLVLICLILIWKKLFAATVSPEIAEAEGLNPQRSNFFFMIMLALVIAISMKIVGVMLLTALLIIPAASARHFSTSPEQMAIIAILFGISSVLFGTF
;
A
#
# COMPACT_ATOMS: atom_id res chain seq x y z
N MET A 1 17.17 18.11 3.84
CA MET A 1 16.01 18.58 3.06
C MET A 1 15.56 17.61 1.97
N GLY A 2 16.46 16.86 1.30
CA GLY A 2 16.08 15.95 0.19
C GLY A 2 15.11 14.80 0.52
N PHE A 3 15.11 14.27 1.75
CA PHE A 3 14.22 13.14 2.11
C PHE A 3 12.72 13.49 2.24
N LEU A 4 12.38 14.76 2.46
CA LEU A 4 10.97 15.18 2.59
C LEU A 4 10.27 15.24 1.23
N PHE A 5 11.03 15.60 0.18
CA PHE A 5 10.55 15.79 -1.20
C PHE A 5 10.93 14.64 -2.15
N GLY A 6 11.84 13.75 -1.74
CA GLY A 6 12.34 12.67 -2.60
C GLY A 6 13.33 13.19 -3.64
N ASP A 7 14.09 12.27 -4.23
CA ASP A 7 14.96 12.60 -5.38
C ASP A 7 14.99 11.41 -6.35
N ILE A 8 14.24 11.56 -7.45
CA ILE A 8 14.12 10.55 -8.51
C ILE A 8 15.46 10.39 -9.26
N LEU A 9 16.27 11.44 -9.37
CA LEU A 9 17.52 11.42 -10.12
C LEU A 9 18.64 10.70 -9.36
N SER A 10 18.54 10.61 -8.04
CA SER A 10 19.49 9.90 -7.18
C SER A 10 19.25 8.38 -7.08
N ILE A 11 18.34 7.83 -7.89
CA ILE A 11 18.00 6.40 -7.91
C ILE A 11 19.04 5.59 -8.69
N THR A 12 19.57 4.54 -8.07
CA THR A 12 20.50 3.60 -8.71
C THR A 12 19.74 2.39 -9.29
N LYS A 13 20.32 1.70 -10.27
CA LYS A 13 19.77 0.43 -10.81
C LYS A 13 19.45 -0.62 -9.74
N ARG A 14 20.24 -0.65 -8.66
CA ARG A 14 20.01 -1.54 -7.51
C ARG A 14 18.75 -1.17 -6.74
N ASP A 15 18.45 0.12 -6.59
CA ASP A 15 17.23 0.57 -5.93
C ASP A 15 15.99 0.15 -6.73
N ILE A 16 16.04 0.29 -8.06
CA ILE A 16 14.99 -0.18 -8.98
C ILE A 16 14.72 -1.67 -8.79
N LEU A 17 15.78 -2.49 -8.71
CA LEU A 17 15.64 -3.92 -8.46
C LEU A 17 14.97 -4.20 -7.10
N ILE A 18 15.36 -3.48 -6.05
CA ILE A 18 14.76 -3.61 -4.71
C ILE A 18 13.27 -3.25 -4.73
N ILE A 19 12.89 -2.20 -5.46
CA ILE A 19 11.48 -1.78 -5.60
C ILE A 19 10.67 -2.86 -6.31
N TRP A 20 11.18 -3.41 -7.42
CA TRP A 20 10.48 -4.47 -8.15
C TRP A 20 10.35 -5.75 -7.35
N VAL A 21 11.44 -6.24 -6.76
CA VAL A 21 11.43 -7.49 -5.98
C VAL A 21 10.65 -7.31 -4.68
N GLY A 22 10.89 -6.22 -3.96
CA GLY A 22 10.20 -5.92 -2.70
C GLY A 22 8.71 -5.67 -2.91
N GLY A 23 8.34 -4.91 -3.94
CA GLY A 23 6.94 -4.68 -4.31
C GLY A 23 6.22 -5.98 -4.71
N LEU A 24 6.86 -6.81 -5.53
CA LEU A 24 6.30 -8.12 -5.92
C LEU A 24 6.12 -9.03 -4.69
N LEU A 25 7.11 -9.09 -3.80
CA LEU A 25 7.03 -9.88 -2.56
C LEU A 25 5.86 -9.41 -1.69
N VAL A 26 5.73 -8.10 -1.47
CA VAL A 26 4.63 -7.53 -0.70
C VAL A 26 3.28 -7.86 -1.34
N LEU A 27 3.15 -7.73 -2.66
CA LEU A 27 1.91 -8.08 -3.36
C LEU A 27 1.55 -9.56 -3.21
N ILE A 28 2.52 -10.47 -3.34
CA ILE A 28 2.31 -11.91 -3.13
C ILE A 28 1.84 -12.17 -1.69
N CYS A 29 2.55 -11.62 -0.70
CA CYS A 29 2.16 -11.75 0.71
C CYS A 29 0.75 -11.20 0.95
N LEU A 30 0.39 -10.07 0.33
CA LEU A 30 -0.91 -9.42 0.48
C LEU A 30 -2.03 -10.33 -0.04
N ILE A 31 -1.85 -10.92 -1.22
CA ILE A 31 -2.80 -11.85 -1.82
C ILE A 31 -3.00 -13.08 -0.91
N LEU A 32 -1.93 -13.59 -0.30
CA LEU A 32 -2.00 -14.75 0.61
C LEU A 32 -2.78 -14.46 1.89
N ILE A 33 -2.68 -13.24 2.44
CA ILE A 33 -3.38 -12.85 3.68
C ILE A 33 -4.69 -12.09 3.43
N TRP A 34 -5.07 -11.84 2.17
CA TRP A 34 -6.22 -11.00 1.79
C TRP A 34 -7.52 -11.43 2.47
N LYS A 35 -7.83 -12.73 2.43
CA LYS A 35 -9.02 -13.29 3.08
C LYS A 35 -9.06 -13.02 4.57
N LYS A 36 -7.91 -13.10 5.25
CA LYS A 36 -7.80 -12.87 6.70
C LYS A 36 -7.99 -11.41 7.05
N LEU A 37 -7.42 -10.50 6.25
CA LEU A 37 -7.60 -9.05 6.41
C LEU A 37 -9.06 -8.64 6.18
N PHE A 38 -9.70 -9.20 5.16
CA PHE A 38 -11.12 -8.93 4.90
C PHE A 38 -12.00 -9.43 6.05
N ALA A 39 -11.81 -10.68 6.51
CA ALA A 39 -12.55 -11.22 7.64
C ALA A 39 -12.36 -10.37 8.91
N ALA A 40 -11.13 -9.97 9.21
CA ALA A 40 -10.80 -9.09 10.33
C ALA A 40 -11.46 -7.70 10.24
N THR A 41 -11.69 -7.18 9.03
CA THR A 41 -12.32 -5.87 8.81
C THR A 41 -13.85 -5.93 8.91
N VAL A 42 -14.47 -7.06 8.57
CA VAL A 42 -15.92 -7.26 8.65
C VAL A 42 -16.35 -7.52 10.09
N SER A 43 -15.74 -8.50 10.75
CA SER A 43 -15.97 -8.77 12.18
C SER A 43 -14.74 -9.46 12.77
N PRO A 44 -14.00 -8.77 13.67
CA PRO A 44 -12.90 -9.36 14.41
C PRO A 44 -13.33 -10.59 15.22
N GLU A 45 -14.54 -10.57 15.81
CA GLU A 45 -15.03 -11.67 16.65
C GLU A 45 -15.32 -12.92 15.82
N ILE A 46 -15.92 -12.78 14.63
CA ILE A 46 -16.17 -13.91 13.72
C ILE A 46 -14.85 -14.45 13.18
N ALA A 47 -13.89 -13.58 12.83
CA ALA A 47 -12.58 -13.99 12.35
C ALA A 47 -11.75 -14.71 13.44
N GLU A 48 -11.90 -14.33 14.71
CA GLU A 48 -11.33 -15.10 15.83
C GLU A 48 -12.01 -16.46 16.00
N ALA A 49 -13.35 -16.52 15.87
CA ALA A 49 -14.09 -17.78 15.92
C ALA A 49 -13.73 -18.75 14.78
N GLU A 50 -13.38 -18.23 13.59
CA GLU A 50 -12.85 -19.01 12.46
C GLU A 50 -11.36 -19.35 12.58
N GLY A 51 -10.68 -18.95 13.66
CA GLY A 51 -9.26 -19.26 13.91
C GLY A 51 -8.28 -18.44 13.06
N LEU A 52 -8.72 -17.33 12.45
CA LEU A 52 -7.92 -16.52 11.53
C LEU A 52 -6.99 -15.52 12.25
N ASN A 53 -7.11 -15.39 13.57
CA ASN A 53 -6.32 -14.52 14.46
C ASN A 53 -6.06 -13.11 13.84
N PRO A 54 -7.07 -12.23 13.88
CA PRO A 54 -7.03 -10.90 13.26
C PRO A 54 -5.81 -10.07 13.63
N GLN A 55 -5.37 -10.15 14.88
CA GLN A 55 -4.26 -9.38 15.42
C GLN A 55 -2.94 -9.73 14.73
N ARG A 56 -2.69 -11.02 14.47
CA ARG A 56 -1.51 -11.45 13.70
C ARG A 56 -1.56 -10.94 12.27
N SER A 57 -2.72 -11.03 11.61
CA SER A 57 -2.89 -10.56 10.23
C SER A 57 -2.67 -9.05 10.12
N ASN A 58 -3.18 -8.26 11.06
CA ASN A 58 -2.94 -6.82 11.15
C ASN A 58 -1.46 -6.49 11.41
N PHE A 59 -0.79 -7.27 12.26
CA PHE A 59 0.64 -7.10 12.52
C PHE A 59 1.49 -7.33 11.26
N PHE A 60 1.21 -8.41 10.51
CA PHE A 60 1.88 -8.66 9.23
C PHE A 60 1.60 -7.56 8.21
N PHE A 61 0.36 -7.09 8.12
CA PHE A 61 0.01 -5.99 7.25
C PHE A 61 0.75 -4.69 7.60
N MET A 62 0.88 -4.36 8.90
CA MET A 62 1.68 -3.21 9.34
C MET A 62 3.15 -3.33 8.94
N ILE A 63 3.76 -4.51 9.05
CA ILE A 63 5.14 -4.74 8.60
C ILE A 63 5.26 -4.52 7.09
N MET A 64 4.33 -5.08 6.32
CA MET A 64 4.32 -4.91 4.86
C MET A 64 4.15 -3.45 4.46
N LEU A 65 3.24 -2.72 5.12
CA LEU A 65 3.05 -1.30 4.91
C LEU A 65 4.33 -0.52 5.23
N ALA A 66 4.97 -0.81 6.37
CA ALA A 66 6.22 -0.18 6.76
C ALA A 66 7.35 -0.43 5.72
N LEU A 67 7.43 -1.64 5.17
CA LEU A 67 8.38 -1.97 4.11
C LEU A 67 8.12 -1.17 2.83
N VAL A 68 6.87 -1.09 2.38
CA VAL A 68 6.48 -0.28 1.21
C VAL A 68 6.83 1.19 1.42
N ILE A 69 6.53 1.73 2.60
CA ILE A 69 6.86 3.11 2.96
C ILE A 69 8.37 3.34 2.92
N ALA A 70 9.16 2.45 3.54
CA ALA A 70 10.61 2.57 3.60
C ALA A 70 11.25 2.57 2.20
N ILE A 71 10.80 1.68 1.31
CA ILE A 71 11.30 1.58 -0.07
C ILE A 71 10.89 2.82 -0.88
N SER A 72 9.66 3.29 -0.72
CA SER A 72 9.11 4.39 -1.52
C SER A 72 9.61 5.78 -1.08
N MET A 73 9.97 5.95 0.19
CA MET A 73 10.37 7.24 0.77
C MET A 73 11.55 7.89 0.04
N LYS A 74 12.51 7.09 -0.46
CA LYS A 74 13.68 7.62 -1.18
C LYS A 74 13.30 8.32 -2.49
N ILE A 75 12.28 7.82 -3.17
CA ILE A 75 11.87 8.27 -4.51
C ILE A 75 10.84 9.40 -4.41
N VAL A 76 9.79 9.14 -3.63
CA VAL A 76 8.60 9.98 -3.57
C VAL A 76 8.76 11.09 -2.52
N GLY A 77 9.55 10.85 -1.48
CA GLY A 77 9.61 11.74 -0.32
C GLY A 77 8.45 11.51 0.66
N VAL A 78 8.70 11.81 1.94
CA VAL A 78 7.75 11.52 3.03
C VAL A 78 6.42 12.27 2.86
N MET A 79 6.44 13.53 2.44
CA MET A 79 5.23 14.36 2.37
C MET A 79 4.29 13.94 1.24
N LEU A 80 4.84 13.63 0.07
CA LEU A 80 4.06 13.16 -1.07
C LEU A 80 3.57 11.73 -0.84
N LEU A 81 4.36 10.90 -0.15
CA LEU A 81 3.99 9.53 0.15
C LEU A 81 2.76 9.44 1.05
N THR A 82 2.66 10.25 2.10
CA THR A 82 1.46 10.24 2.97
C THR A 82 0.22 10.70 2.21
N ALA A 83 0.35 11.69 1.32
CA ALA A 83 -0.73 12.13 0.45
C ALA A 83 -1.18 11.02 -0.51
N LEU A 84 -0.24 10.33 -1.16
CA LEU A 84 -0.52 9.23 -2.10
C LEU A 84 -1.10 7.97 -1.43
N LEU A 85 -0.83 7.75 -0.14
CA LEU A 85 -1.44 6.65 0.61
C LEU A 85 -2.89 6.95 1.01
N ILE A 86 -3.22 8.21 1.30
CA ILE A 86 -4.52 8.59 1.88
C ILE A 86 -5.50 9.03 0.79
N ILE A 87 -5.11 9.93 -0.11
CA ILE A 87 -6.02 10.62 -1.04
C ILE A 87 -6.64 9.63 -2.05
N PRO A 88 -5.88 8.78 -2.77
CA PRO A 88 -6.45 7.85 -3.74
C PRO A 88 -7.39 6.84 -3.09
N ALA A 89 -7.05 6.35 -1.90
CA ALA A 89 -7.87 5.42 -1.13
C ALA A 89 -9.18 6.08 -0.64
N ALA A 90 -9.09 7.31 -0.11
CA ALA A 90 -10.26 8.07 0.33
C ALA A 90 -11.19 8.42 -0.84
N SER A 91 -10.62 8.81 -1.98
CA SER A 91 -11.38 9.08 -3.21
C SER A 91 -12.04 7.81 -3.76
N ALA A 92 -11.32 6.68 -3.78
CA ALA A 92 -11.84 5.41 -4.26
C ALA A 92 -13.02 4.89 -3.43
N ARG A 93 -13.03 5.17 -2.12
CA ARG A 93 -14.10 4.75 -1.20
C ARG A 93 -15.49 5.20 -1.64
N HIS A 94 -15.61 6.37 -2.29
CA HIS A 94 -16.90 6.87 -2.76
C HIS A 94 -17.45 6.07 -3.96
N PHE A 95 -16.56 5.47 -4.76
CA PHE A 95 -16.91 4.78 -6.00
C PHE A 95 -16.91 3.25 -5.87
N SER A 96 -16.52 2.72 -4.70
CA SER A 96 -16.35 1.29 -4.46
C SER A 96 -17.49 0.69 -3.65
N THR A 97 -18.01 -0.47 -4.08
CA THR A 97 -19.01 -1.24 -3.34
C THR A 97 -18.41 -2.47 -2.64
N SER A 98 -17.19 -2.89 -3.02
CA SER A 98 -16.40 -3.91 -2.32
C SER A 98 -14.97 -3.45 -2.04
N PRO A 99 -14.28 -4.02 -1.03
CA PRO A 99 -12.87 -3.71 -0.77
C PRO A 99 -11.92 -4.04 -1.92
N GLU A 100 -12.19 -5.11 -2.68
CA GLU A 100 -11.43 -5.44 -3.90
C GLU A 100 -11.58 -4.34 -4.95
N GLN A 101 -12.81 -3.88 -5.17
CA GLN A 101 -13.07 -2.78 -6.10
C GLN A 101 -12.42 -1.48 -5.60
N MET A 102 -12.48 -1.21 -4.30
CA MET A 102 -11.82 -0.06 -3.69
C MET A 102 -10.31 -0.08 -3.92
N ALA A 103 -9.66 -1.23 -3.75
CA ALA A 103 -8.23 -1.38 -3.98
C ALA A 103 -7.87 -1.10 -5.45
N ILE A 104 -8.64 -1.64 -6.40
CA ILE A 104 -8.41 -1.42 -7.84
C ILE A 104 -8.58 0.06 -8.20
N ILE A 105 -9.68 0.68 -7.75
CA ILE A 105 -9.94 2.11 -8.04
C ILE A 105 -8.86 3.00 -7.40
N ALA A 106 -8.44 2.70 -6.16
CA ALA A 106 -7.39 3.44 -5.48
C ALA A 106 -6.05 3.34 -6.23
N ILE A 107 -5.70 2.16 -6.77
CA ILE A 107 -4.52 1.96 -7.60
C ILE A 107 -4.61 2.83 -8.87
N LEU A 108 -5.76 2.83 -9.55
CA LEU A 108 -5.96 3.64 -10.76
C LEU A 108 -5.85 5.14 -10.48
N PHE A 109 -6.46 5.63 -9.39
CA PHE A 109 -6.33 7.02 -8.97
C PHE A 109 -4.91 7.38 -8.55
N GLY A 110 -4.21 6.47 -7.85
CA GLY A 110 -2.81 6.67 -7.48
C GLY A 110 -1.90 6.80 -8.70
N ILE A 111 -2.02 5.86 -9.66
CA ILE A 111 -1.27 5.90 -10.92
C ILE A 111 -1.58 7.19 -11.70
N SER A 112 -2.86 7.54 -11.81
CA SER A 112 -3.29 8.76 -12.51
C SER A 112 -2.71 10.01 -11.84
N SER A 113 -2.76 10.09 -10.52
CA SER A 113 -2.21 11.23 -9.76
C SER A 113 -0.72 11.40 -9.97
N VAL A 114 0.04 10.31 -10.05
CA VAL A 114 1.49 10.38 -10.32
C VAL A 114 1.74 10.80 -11.76
N LEU A 115 1.04 10.20 -12.73
CA LEU A 115 1.19 10.56 -14.14
C LEU A 115 0.86 12.04 -14.36
N PHE A 116 -0.33 12.50 -13.98
CA PHE A 116 -0.74 13.90 -14.17
C PHE A 116 0.02 14.89 -13.30
N GLY A 117 0.50 14.49 -12.12
CA GLY A 117 1.26 15.38 -11.22
C GLY A 117 2.73 15.57 -11.61
N THR A 118 3.24 14.75 -12.53
CA THR A 118 4.63 14.84 -13.04
C THR A 118 4.77 15.63 -14.34
N PHE A 119 3.65 16.04 -14.96
CA PHE A 119 3.61 16.95 -16.12
C PHE A 119 3.15 18.34 -15.67
#